data_AF-A0AAV1VD18-F1
#
_entry.id   AF-A0AAV1VD18-F1
#
_cell.length_a   1.000
_cell.length_b   1.000
_cell.length_c   1.000
_cell.angle_alpha   90.00
_cell.angle_beta   90.00
_cell.angle_gamma   90.00
#
_symmetry.space_group_name_H-M   'P 1'
#
loop_
_entity.id
_entity.type
_entity.pdbx_description
1 polymer ?
#
loop_
_entity_poly.entity_id
_entity_poly.type
_entity_poly.pdbx_seq_one_letter_code
_entity_poly.pdbx_strand_id
1 'polypeptide(L)'
;MKQCVMHLDRAKFKRNSCKVVAIICLAIEDSQILLVRLASKARDAGSRLEGHFGKKSLAFKLFLCRSFLMAKMEEGNDILEHFKKIKTLVEQLDTVGDPVSENDLAVTLLVSISESNGFFITELNSRAYSLSWELITSRLLHEDLKRKE
;
A
#
# COMPACT_ATOMS: atom_id res chain seq x y z
N MET A 1 -46.51 15.36 18.25
CA MET A 1 -45.78 15.53 16.97
C MET A 1 -44.31 15.11 17.03
N LYS A 2 -43.49 15.54 17.99
CA LYS A 2 -42.04 15.21 18.04
C LYS A 2 -41.70 13.70 18.09
N GLN A 3 -42.47 12.88 18.81
CA GLN A 3 -42.29 11.41 18.83
C GLN A 3 -42.59 10.73 17.49
N CYS A 4 -43.52 11.27 16.69
CA CYS A 4 -43.89 10.70 15.39
C CYS A 4 -42.80 10.96 14.33
N VAL A 5 -42.18 12.14 14.37
CA VAL A 5 -41.05 12.52 13.49
C VAL A 5 -39.82 11.65 13.76
N MET A 6 -39.46 11.43 15.03
CA MET A 6 -38.34 10.53 15.37
C MET A 6 -38.58 9.07 14.93
N HIS A 7 -39.83 8.62 14.93
CA HIS A 7 -40.18 7.26 14.50
C HIS A 7 -40.10 7.10 12.98
N LEU A 8 -40.47 8.13 12.21
CA LEU A 8 -40.37 8.18 10.76
C LEU A 8 -38.90 8.18 10.30
N ASP A 9 -38.05 8.97 10.97
CA ASP A 9 -36.62 9.02 10.70
C ASP A 9 -35.92 7.68 11.01
N ARG A 10 -36.34 7.00 12.09
CA ARG A 10 -35.84 5.66 12.43
C ARG A 10 -36.21 4.61 11.37
N ALA A 11 -37.43 4.66 10.84
CA ALA A 11 -37.89 3.76 9.79
C ALA A 11 -37.15 4.01 8.47
N LYS A 12 -36.95 5.28 8.09
CA LYS A 12 -36.17 5.69 6.92
C LYS A 12 -34.71 5.24 7.02
N PHE A 13 -34.09 5.43 8.19
CA PHE A 13 -32.73 4.96 8.47
C PHE A 13 -32.61 3.44 8.33
N LYS A 14 -33.55 2.67 8.89
CA LYS A 14 -33.56 1.20 8.77
C LYS A 14 -33.67 0.76 7.32
N ARG A 15 -34.57 1.38 6.53
CA ARG A 15 -34.73 1.07 5.11
C ARG A 15 -33.46 1.36 4.31
N ASN A 16 -32.82 2.50 4.55
CA ASN A 16 -31.55 2.86 3.90
C ASN A 16 -30.42 1.90 4.30
N SER A 17 -30.35 1.53 5.58
CA SER A 17 -29.39 0.54 6.06
C SER A 17 -29.57 -0.82 5.37
N CYS A 18 -30.82 -1.30 5.20
CA CYS A 18 -31.08 -2.55 4.47
C CYS A 18 -30.66 -2.46 3.00
N LYS A 19 -30.89 -1.32 2.33
CA LYS A 19 -30.43 -1.10 0.95
C LYS A 19 -28.91 -1.18 0.85
N VAL A 20 -28.18 -0.56 1.78
CA VAL A 20 -26.72 -0.60 1.78
C VAL A 20 -26.21 -2.03 2.01
N VAL A 21 -26.79 -2.78 2.96
CA VAL A 21 -26.44 -4.20 3.15
C VAL A 21 -26.68 -5.01 1.88
N ALA A 22 -27.80 -4.81 1.18
CA ALA A 22 -28.08 -5.49 -0.07
C ALA A 22 -27.05 -5.17 -1.16
N ILE A 23 -26.67 -3.89 -1.31
CA ILE A 23 -25.62 -3.48 -2.26
C ILE A 23 -24.27 -4.13 -1.90
N ILE A 24 -23.91 -4.18 -0.62
CA ILE A 24 -22.69 -4.85 -0.17
C ILE A 24 -22.73 -6.34 -0.53
N CYS A 25 -23.85 -7.03 -0.27
CA CYS A 25 -24.00 -8.45 -0.61
C CYS A 25 -23.91 -8.71 -2.13
N LEU A 26 -24.37 -7.78 -2.97
CA LEU A 26 -24.27 -7.88 -4.43
C LEU A 26 -22.86 -7.59 -4.96
N ALA A 27 -22.04 -6.88 -4.20
CA ALA A 27 -20.68 -6.47 -4.60
C ALA A 27 -19.60 -7.47 -4.17
N ILE A 28 -19.92 -8.45 -3.32
CA ILE A 28 -18.99 -9.47 -2.83
C ILE A 28 -19.28 -10.82 -3.48
N GLU A 29 -18.26 -11.67 -3.57
CA GLU A 29 -18.42 -13.05 -4.03
C GLU A 29 -19.33 -13.85 -3.08
N ASP A 30 -20.13 -14.78 -3.62
CA ASP A 30 -21.06 -15.62 -2.87
C ASP A 30 -20.40 -16.36 -1.70
N SER A 31 -19.13 -16.73 -1.86
CA SER A 31 -18.29 -17.38 -0.84
C SER A 31 -18.13 -16.51 0.44
N GLN A 32 -18.23 -15.19 0.32
CA GLN A 32 -18.02 -14.21 1.38
C GLN A 32 -19.33 -13.66 1.96
N ILE A 33 -20.49 -13.97 1.36
CA ILE A 33 -21.81 -13.51 1.84
C ILE A 33 -22.08 -13.94 3.29
N LEU A 34 -21.56 -15.10 3.71
CA LEU A 34 -21.70 -15.60 5.09
C LEU A 34 -21.15 -14.62 6.14
N LEU A 35 -20.15 -13.79 5.79
CA LEU A 35 -19.57 -12.79 6.69
C LEU A 35 -20.52 -11.63 6.97
N VAL A 36 -21.34 -11.26 5.98
CA VAL A 36 -22.23 -10.09 6.01
C VAL A 36 -23.68 -10.49 6.32
N ARG A 37 -24.05 -11.75 6.10
CA ARG A 37 -25.43 -12.26 6.28
C ARG A 37 -26.00 -12.01 7.67
N LEU A 38 -25.16 -11.98 8.70
CA LEU A 38 -25.58 -11.73 10.09
C LEU A 38 -25.61 -10.25 10.48
N ALA A 39 -25.23 -9.35 9.56
CA ALA A 39 -25.20 -7.93 9.84
C ALA A 39 -26.61 -7.34 9.91
N SER A 40 -26.95 -6.81 11.08
CA SER A 40 -28.27 -6.20 11.32
C SER A 40 -28.36 -4.76 10.77
N LYS A 41 -27.21 -4.12 10.54
CA LYS A 41 -27.06 -2.74 10.10
C LYS A 41 -25.94 -2.63 9.07
N ALA A 42 -26.00 -1.63 8.20
CA ALA A 42 -24.97 -1.34 7.20
C ALA A 42 -23.57 -1.18 7.82
N ARG A 43 -23.49 -0.50 8.97
CA ARG A 43 -22.24 -0.35 9.72
C ARG A 43 -21.68 -1.69 10.22
N ASP A 44 -22.54 -2.59 10.67
CA ASP A 44 -22.17 -3.93 11.15
C ASP A 44 -21.67 -4.80 9.98
N ALA A 45 -22.28 -4.67 8.80
CA ALA A 45 -21.81 -5.32 7.57
C ALA A 45 -20.40 -4.86 7.19
N GLY A 46 -20.18 -3.55 7.15
CA GLY A 46 -18.87 -2.96 6.86
C GLY A 46 -17.80 -3.38 7.87
N SER A 47 -18.07 -3.25 9.17
CA SER A 47 -17.10 -3.61 10.22
C SER A 47 -16.77 -5.11 10.27
N ARG A 48 -17.68 -5.99 9.85
CA ARG A 48 -17.39 -7.44 9.73
C ARG A 48 -16.47 -7.76 8.55
N LEU A 49 -16.69 -7.09 7.41
CA LEU A 49 -15.78 -7.19 6.26
C LEU A 49 -14.41 -6.63 6.64
N GLU A 50 -14.35 -5.45 7.26
CA GLU A 50 -13.12 -4.86 7.79
C GLU A 50 -12.45 -5.77 8.82
N GLY A 51 -13.18 -6.44 9.70
CA GLY A 51 -12.59 -7.37 10.66
C GLY A 51 -12.00 -8.64 10.02
N HIS A 52 -12.66 -9.17 8.99
CA HIS A 52 -12.24 -10.39 8.30
C HIS A 52 -11.09 -10.14 7.32
N PHE A 53 -11.18 -9.07 6.53
CA PHE A 53 -10.15 -8.69 5.55
C PHE A 53 -9.07 -7.78 6.16
N GLY A 54 -9.39 -6.98 7.17
CA GLY A 54 -8.43 -6.13 7.88
C GLY A 54 -7.44 -6.92 8.75
N LYS A 55 -7.77 -8.15 9.20
CA LYS A 55 -6.78 -9.05 9.81
C LYS A 55 -5.76 -9.58 8.80
N LYS A 56 -6.17 -9.78 7.55
CA LYS A 56 -5.22 -9.96 6.44
C LYS A 56 -4.42 -8.67 6.20
N SER A 57 -4.96 -7.48 6.50
CA SER A 57 -4.23 -6.22 6.34
C SER A 57 -3.01 -6.04 7.26
N LEU A 58 -2.97 -6.53 8.51
CA LEU A 58 -1.74 -6.39 9.32
C LEU A 58 -0.63 -7.35 8.85
N ALA A 59 -0.97 -8.62 8.62
CA ALA A 59 0.01 -9.59 8.14
C ALA A 59 0.50 -9.23 6.73
N PHE A 60 -0.40 -8.77 5.86
CA PHE A 60 -0.06 -8.29 4.51
C PHE A 60 0.71 -6.97 4.55
N LYS A 61 0.33 -6.02 5.41
CA LYS A 61 1.09 -4.79 5.65
C LYS A 61 2.50 -5.11 6.15
N LEU A 62 2.65 -5.96 7.17
CA LEU A 62 3.95 -6.40 7.66
C LEU A 62 4.76 -7.13 6.59
N PHE A 63 4.11 -7.96 5.77
CA PHE A 63 4.74 -8.59 4.62
C PHE A 63 5.28 -7.53 3.64
N LEU A 64 4.46 -6.56 3.25
CA LEU A 64 4.86 -5.47 2.35
C LEU A 64 5.98 -4.61 2.94
N CYS A 65 5.87 -4.19 4.21
CA CYS A 65 6.92 -3.44 4.89
C CYS A 65 8.22 -4.23 4.92
N ARG A 66 8.16 -5.52 5.25
CA ARG A 66 9.33 -6.40 5.25
C ARG A 66 9.91 -6.54 3.84
N SER A 67 9.08 -6.78 2.84
CA SER A 67 9.50 -6.89 1.45
C SER A 67 10.14 -5.60 0.93
N PHE A 68 9.64 -4.44 1.34
CA PHE A 68 10.18 -3.13 1.01
C PHE A 68 11.54 -2.90 1.67
N LEU A 69 11.65 -3.07 2.98
CA LEU A 69 12.89 -2.85 3.74
C LEU A 69 13.99 -3.88 3.42
N MET A 70 13.59 -5.09 3.04
CA MET A 70 14.52 -6.17 2.67
C MET A 70 14.71 -6.30 1.16
N ALA A 71 14.16 -5.40 0.35
CA ALA A 71 14.41 -5.39 -1.08
C ALA A 71 15.90 -5.12 -1.31
N LYS A 72 16.65 -6.13 -1.74
CA LYS A 72 18.04 -5.99 -2.20
C LYS A 72 18.10 -6.25 -3.69
N MET A 73 18.96 -5.52 -4.36
CA MET A 73 19.30 -5.76 -5.74
C MET A 73 20.36 -6.86 -5.80
N GLU A 74 20.04 -8.00 -6.41
CA GLU A 74 21.00 -9.06 -6.66
C GLU A 74 22.00 -8.66 -7.76
N GLU A 75 23.23 -9.16 -7.66
CA GLU A 75 24.28 -8.88 -8.64
C GLU A 75 23.89 -9.46 -10.01
N GLY A 76 23.96 -8.62 -11.05
CA GLY A 76 23.52 -8.98 -12.41
C GLY A 76 22.02 -8.80 -12.69
N ASN A 77 21.22 -8.40 -11.70
CA ASN A 77 19.82 -8.05 -11.93
C ASN A 77 19.69 -6.69 -12.63
N ASP A 78 18.62 -6.47 -13.38
CA ASP A 78 18.40 -5.20 -14.08
C ASP A 78 17.95 -4.09 -13.11
N ILE A 79 18.61 -2.92 -13.21
CA ILE A 79 18.34 -1.77 -12.34
C ILE A 79 16.91 -1.25 -12.50
N LEU A 80 16.37 -1.23 -13.72
CA LEU A 80 15.02 -0.73 -13.98
C LEU A 80 13.96 -1.67 -13.40
N GLU A 81 14.15 -2.99 -13.55
CA GLU A 81 13.27 -3.98 -12.91
C GLU A 81 13.30 -3.87 -11.38
N HIS A 82 14.47 -3.61 -10.79
CA HIS A 82 14.57 -3.36 -9.34
C HIS A 82 13.83 -2.09 -8.91
N PHE A 83 13.94 -0.99 -9.66
CA PHE A 83 13.18 0.23 -9.39
C PHE A 83 11.67 0.02 -9.47
N LYS A 84 11.22 -0.72 -10.48
CA LYS A 84 9.82 -1.07 -10.67
C LYS A 84 9.28 -1.90 -9.50
N LYS A 85 10.08 -2.86 -9.00
CA LYS A 85 9.73 -3.65 -7.81
C LYS A 85 9.56 -2.78 -6.57
N ILE A 86 10.49 -1.86 -6.31
CA ILE A 86 10.40 -0.93 -5.16
C ILE A 86 9.17 -0.03 -5.30
N LYS A 87 8.91 0.57 -6.47
CA LYS A 87 7.71 1.39 -6.70
C LYS A 87 6.42 0.61 -6.49
N THR A 88 6.36 -0.62 -6.98
CA THR A 88 5.19 -1.49 -6.78
C THR A 88 4.92 -1.73 -5.29
N LEU A 89 5.97 -1.94 -4.48
CA LEU A 89 5.84 -2.11 -3.02
C LEU A 89 5.34 -0.83 -2.34
N VAL A 90 5.81 0.34 -2.77
CA VAL A 90 5.33 1.64 -2.26
C VAL A 90 3.84 1.85 -2.60
N GLU A 91 3.43 1.57 -3.83
CA GLU A 91 2.03 1.68 -4.26
C GLU A 91 1.11 0.71 -3.48
N GLN A 92 1.61 -0.50 -3.20
CA GLN A 92 0.89 -1.48 -2.38
C GLN A 92 0.79 -1.04 -0.92
N LEU A 93 1.85 -0.42 -0.37
CA LEU A 93 1.87 0.15 0.98
C LEU A 93 0.90 1.33 1.12
N ASP A 94 0.83 2.21 0.12
CA ASP A 94 -0.15 3.30 0.05
C ASP A 94 -1.59 2.76 0.03
N THR A 95 -1.84 1.72 -0.76
CA THR A 95 -3.16 1.06 -0.86
C THR A 95 -3.64 0.48 0.49
N VAL A 96 -2.71 0.05 1.36
CA VAL A 96 -3.05 -0.46 2.71
C VAL A 96 -3.01 0.62 3.80
N GLY A 97 -2.91 1.89 3.41
CA GLY A 97 -2.92 3.03 4.33
C GLY A 97 -1.61 3.20 5.11
N ASP A 98 -0.48 2.81 4.53
CA ASP A 98 0.86 3.01 5.08
C ASP A 98 1.79 3.71 4.07
N PRO A 99 1.50 4.96 3.69
CA PRO A 99 2.29 5.66 2.68
C PRO A 99 3.74 5.79 3.12
N VAL A 100 4.65 5.53 2.18
CA VAL A 100 6.09 5.68 2.38
C VAL A 100 6.50 7.12 2.07
N SER A 101 7.28 7.75 2.94
CA SER A 101 7.79 9.10 2.68
C SER A 101 8.82 9.08 1.54
N GLU A 102 8.96 10.19 0.81
CA GLU A 102 9.96 10.29 -0.26
C GLU A 102 11.40 10.04 0.26
N ASN A 103 11.69 10.51 1.48
CA ASN A 103 12.98 10.28 2.12
C ASN A 103 13.20 8.79 2.44
N ASP A 104 12.21 8.10 3.00
CA ASP A 104 12.33 6.66 3.31
C ASP A 104 12.46 5.83 2.03
N LEU A 105 11.77 6.24 0.96
CA LEU A 105 11.91 5.65 -0.37
C LEU A 105 13.34 5.82 -0.90
N ALA A 106 13.89 7.04 -0.85
CA ALA A 106 15.25 7.34 -1.28
C ALA A 106 16.30 6.56 -0.48
N VAL A 107 16.16 6.52 0.86
CA VAL A 107 17.05 5.77 1.75
C VAL A 107 16.97 4.27 1.47
N THR A 108 15.76 3.73 1.34
CA THR A 108 15.56 2.30 1.06
C THR A 108 16.16 1.92 -0.29
N LEU A 109 16.02 2.77 -1.31
CA LEU A 109 16.66 2.57 -2.60
C LEU A 109 18.18 2.49 -2.46
N LEU A 110 18.81 3.42 -1.76
CA LEU A 110 20.26 3.40 -1.55
C LEU A 110 20.70 2.15 -0.81
N VAL A 111 20.03 1.80 0.29
CA VAL A 111 20.31 0.58 1.05
C VAL A 111 20.19 -0.67 0.18
N SER A 112 19.20 -0.72 -0.71
CA SER A 112 18.94 -1.87 -1.59
C SER A 112 20.05 -2.13 -2.61
N ILE A 113 20.81 -1.09 -2.98
CA ILE A 113 21.88 -1.15 -4.00
C ILE A 113 23.29 -1.08 -3.38
N SER A 114 23.41 -0.88 -2.06
CA SER A 114 24.69 -0.64 -1.37
C SER A 114 25.71 -1.75 -1.51
N GLU A 115 25.29 -3.00 -1.60
CA GLU A 115 26.22 -4.14 -1.67
C GLU A 115 26.92 -4.24 -3.03
N SER A 116 26.28 -3.77 -4.11
CA SER A 116 26.83 -3.84 -5.47
C SER A 116 27.42 -2.51 -5.98
N ASN A 117 27.18 -1.39 -5.28
CA ASN A 117 27.50 -0.04 -5.78
C ASN A 117 28.15 0.87 -4.73
N GLY A 118 29.06 0.35 -3.89
CA GLY A 118 29.70 1.14 -2.82
C GLY A 118 30.39 2.44 -3.29
N PHE A 119 30.98 2.44 -4.50
CA PHE A 119 31.58 3.64 -5.09
C PHE A 119 30.54 4.72 -5.43
N PHE A 120 29.44 4.33 -6.07
CA PHE A 120 28.32 5.21 -6.39
C PHE A 120 27.79 5.91 -5.14
N ILE A 121 27.56 5.15 -4.07
CA ILE A 121 27.02 5.70 -2.82
C ILE A 121 27.99 6.70 -2.19
N THR A 122 29.28 6.39 -2.21
CA THR A 122 30.32 7.30 -1.71
C THR A 122 30.36 8.60 -2.52
N GLU A 123 30.30 8.49 -3.85
CA GLU A 123 30.27 9.66 -4.74
C GLU A 123 29.01 10.49 -4.50
N LEU A 124 27.85 9.84 -4.43
CA LEU A 124 26.56 10.50 -4.22
C LEU A 124 26.54 11.25 -2.89
N ASN A 125 26.97 10.62 -1.80
CA ASN A 125 27.04 11.25 -0.48
C ASN A 125 27.99 12.46 -0.43
N SER A 126 29.05 12.46 -1.25
CA SER A 126 29.99 13.58 -1.30
C SER A 126 29.47 14.81 -2.08
N ARG A 127 28.48 14.62 -2.97
CA ARG A 127 28.03 15.63 -3.94
C ARG A 127 26.57 16.07 -3.76
N ALA A 128 25.74 15.29 -3.09
CA ALA A 128 24.31 15.55 -2.97
C ALA A 128 24.00 16.39 -1.72
N TYR A 129 23.35 17.55 -1.92
CA TYR A 129 22.81 18.38 -0.83
C TYR A 129 21.40 17.95 -0.40
N SER A 130 20.71 17.19 -1.24
CA SER A 130 19.40 16.58 -0.96
C SER A 130 19.32 15.23 -1.67
N LEU A 131 18.62 14.28 -1.04
CA LEU A 131 18.37 12.95 -1.59
C LEU A 131 16.91 12.86 -2.03
N SER A 132 16.69 12.76 -3.34
CA SER A 132 15.38 12.46 -3.92
C SER A 132 15.46 11.18 -4.76
N TRP A 133 14.33 10.49 -4.88
CA TRP A 133 14.22 9.30 -5.73
C TRP A 133 14.68 9.58 -7.17
N GLU A 134 14.28 10.71 -7.73
CA GLU A 134 14.62 11.11 -9.10
C GLU A 134 16.14 11.30 -9.30
N LEU A 135 16.81 11.96 -8.34
CA LEU A 135 18.25 12.16 -8.40
C LEU A 135 19.00 10.81 -8.38
N ILE A 136 18.62 9.92 -7.45
CA ILE A 136 19.26 8.62 -7.27
C ILE A 136 19.08 7.77 -8.54
N THR A 137 17.84 7.67 -9.02
CA THR A 137 17.53 6.85 -10.21
C THR A 137 18.21 7.40 -11.48
N SER A 138 18.21 8.71 -11.70
CA SER A 138 18.88 9.32 -12.85
C SER A 138 20.38 9.04 -12.86
N ARG A 139 21.07 9.22 -11.73
CA ARG A 139 22.52 8.97 -11.67
C ARG A 139 22.85 7.48 -11.77
N LEU A 140 22.07 6.63 -11.12
CA LEU A 140 22.33 5.19 -11.15
C LEU A 140 22.16 4.62 -12.57
N LEU A 141 21.17 5.11 -13.33
CA LEU A 141 21.01 4.73 -14.73
C LEU A 141 22.16 5.21 -15.61
N HIS A 142 22.67 6.41 -15.37
CA HIS A 142 23.84 6.92 -16.09
C HIS A 142 25.10 6.07 -15.79
N GLU A 143 25.28 5.64 -14.55
CA GLU A 143 26.39 4.76 -14.18
C GLU A 143 26.25 3.37 -14.80
N ASP A 144 25.04 2.79 -14.77
CA ASP A 144 24.75 1.48 -15.38
C ASP A 144 25.00 1.47 -16.88
N LEU A 145 24.60 2.54 -17.59
CA LEU A 145 24.90 2.72 -19.00
C LEU A 145 26.42 2.73 -19.25
N LYS A 146 27.18 3.49 -18.45
CA LYS A 146 28.64 3.57 -18.56
C LYS A 146 29.33 2.22 -18.27
N ARG A 147 28.75 1.35 -17.45
CA ARG A 147 29.29 0.00 -17.18
C ARG A 147 28.99 -1.00 -18.29
N LYS A 148 27.96 -0.74 -19.09
CA LYS A 148 27.54 -1.58 -20.23
C LYS A 148 28.22 -1.20 -21.55
N GLU A 149 28.92 -0.05 -21.59
CA GLU A 149 29.83 0.37 -22.65
C GLU A 149 31.22 -0.27 -22.51
#